data_AF-A0A367LYW2-F1
#
_entry.id   AF-A0A367LYW2-F1
#
_cell.length_a   1.000
_cell.length_b   1.000
_cell.length_c   1.000
_cell.angle_alpha   90.00
_cell.angle_beta   90.00
_cell.angle_gamma   90.00
#
_symmetry.space_group_name_H-M   'P 1'
#
loop_
_entity.id
_entity.type
_entity.pdbx_description
1 polymer ?
#
loop_
_entity_poly.entity_id
_entity_poly.type
_entity_poly.pdbx_seq_one_letter_code
_entity_poly.pdbx_strand_id
1 'polypeptide(L)'
;MRDELRRACLANDPQATRQALDAWARQQPDTLADMAARFVPLSDALDGLNGALYSESGHSWQGEDLWRAIRALPTTEQAPAGAVDNGGLPPLYPR
;
A
#
# COMPACT_ATOMS: atom_id res chain seq x y z
N MET A 1 -1.89 11.98 -7.51
CA MET A 1 -0.74 11.23 -6.96
C MET A 1 -1.14 9.91 -6.26
N ARG A 2 -1.85 9.87 -5.11
CA ARG A 2 -2.28 8.57 -4.52
C ARG A 2 -3.24 7.78 -5.42
N ASP A 3 -4.14 8.45 -6.14
CA ASP A 3 -5.03 7.81 -7.12
C ASP A 3 -4.28 7.23 -8.33
N GLU A 4 -3.26 7.92 -8.83
CA GLU A 4 -2.42 7.41 -9.93
C GLU A 4 -1.63 6.18 -9.51
N LEU A 5 -1.09 6.19 -8.29
CA LEU A 5 -0.41 5.04 -7.72
C LEU A 5 -1.35 3.84 -7.60
N ARG A 6 -2.57 4.05 -7.07
CA ARG A 6 -3.59 3.00 -7.02
C ARG A 6 -3.89 2.45 -8.41
N ARG A 7 -4.08 3.33 -9.41
CA ARG A 7 -4.42 2.92 -10.77
C ARG A 7 -3.32 2.08 -11.40
N ALA A 8 -2.06 2.51 -11.27
CA ALA A 8 -0.91 1.78 -11.79
C ALA A 8 -0.73 0.42 -11.09
N CYS A 9 -0.92 0.38 -9.76
CA CYS A 9 -0.91 -0.85 -8.99
C CYS A 9 -2.00 -1.84 -9.46
N LEU A 10 -3.23 -1.38 -9.66
CA LEU A 10 -4.33 -2.24 -10.13
C LEU A 10 -4.15 -2.68 -11.59
N ALA A 11 -3.42 -1.90 -12.39
CA ALA A 11 -3.06 -2.28 -13.75
C ALA A 11 -1.91 -3.31 -13.80
N ASN A 12 -1.28 -3.63 -12.66
CA ASN A 12 -0.06 -4.43 -12.58
C ASN A 12 1.04 -3.92 -13.53
N ASP A 13 1.14 -2.59 -13.65
CA ASP A 13 2.15 -1.94 -14.47
C ASP A 13 3.32 -1.47 -13.57
N PRO A 14 4.41 -2.26 -13.45
CA PRO A 14 5.48 -1.96 -12.51
C PRO A 14 6.18 -0.64 -12.83
N GLN A 15 6.32 -0.30 -14.12
CA GLN A 15 6.95 0.95 -14.57
C GLN A 15 6.12 2.17 -14.16
N ALA A 16 4.81 2.15 -14.46
CA ALA A 16 3.91 3.23 -14.07
C ALA A 16 3.81 3.34 -12.53
N THR A 17 3.76 2.21 -11.83
CA THR A 17 3.71 2.19 -10.38
C THR A 17 4.96 2.79 -9.76
N ARG A 18 6.15 2.49 -10.29
CA ARG A 18 7.38 3.04 -9.73
C ARG A 18 7.45 4.56 -9.85
N GLN A 19 6.99 5.11 -10.97
CA GLN A 19 6.90 6.55 -11.17
C GLN A 19 5.88 7.21 -10.22
N ALA A 20 4.67 6.66 -10.14
CA ALA A 20 3.64 7.19 -9.26
C ALA A 20 4.02 7.08 -7.78
N LEU A 21 4.74 6.02 -7.40
CA LEU A 21 5.26 5.79 -6.07
C LEU A 21 6.33 6.82 -5.69
N ASP A 22 7.26 7.12 -6.60
CA ASP A 22 8.29 8.14 -6.38
C ASP A 22 7.65 9.53 -6.17
N ALA A 23 6.67 9.89 -7.01
CA ALA A 23 5.92 11.14 -6.86
C ALA A 23 5.14 11.19 -5.53
N TRP A 24 4.55 10.07 -5.10
CA TRP A 24 3.90 9.98 -3.80
C TRP A 24 4.90 10.10 -2.63
N ALA A 25 6.03 9.41 -2.70
CA ALA A 25 7.07 9.43 -1.68
C ALA A 25 7.64 10.84 -1.45
N ARG A 26 7.80 11.63 -2.52
CA ARG A 26 8.26 13.04 -2.42
C ARG A 26 7.33 13.94 -1.61
N GLN A 27 6.08 13.55 -1.42
CA GLN A 27 5.11 14.30 -0.59
C GLN A 27 5.09 13.83 0.86
N GLN A 28 5.78 12.73 1.19
CA GLN A 28 5.84 12.24 2.56
C GLN A 28 6.91 13.01 3.34
N PRO A 29 6.69 13.21 4.66
CA PRO A 29 7.70 13.85 5.52
C PRO A 29 8.94 12.96 5.69
N ASP A 30 8.76 11.64 5.62
CA ASP A 30 9.82 10.65 5.68
C ASP A 30 10.21 10.18 4.28
N THR A 31 11.46 9.74 4.12
CA THR A 31 11.90 9.14 2.86
C THR A 31 11.25 7.77 2.67
N LEU A 32 10.99 7.39 1.41
CA LEU A 32 10.47 6.04 1.08
C LEU A 32 11.34 4.93 1.69
N ALA A 33 12.66 5.11 1.72
CA ALA A 33 13.61 4.16 2.29
C ALA A 33 13.42 4.00 3.81
N ASP A 34 13.25 5.10 4.54
CA ASP A 34 12.97 5.07 5.98
C ASP A 34 11.62 4.38 6.28
N MET A 35 10.59 4.74 5.51
CA MET A 35 9.26 4.13 5.62
C MET A 35 9.30 2.62 5.34
N ALA A 36 10.06 2.18 4.34
CA ALA A 36 10.24 0.77 4.04
C ALA A 36 11.03 0.05 5.15
N ALA A 37 12.07 0.68 5.70
CA ALA A 37 12.87 0.11 6.79
C ALA A 37 12.05 -0.12 8.07
N ARG A 38 11.10 0.78 8.39
CA ARG A 38 10.21 0.64 9.55
C ARG A 38 8.94 -0.17 9.29
N PHE A 39 8.58 -0.41 8.03
CA PHE A 39 7.35 -1.10 7.65
C PHE A 39 7.65 -2.26 6.68
N VAL A 40 7.92 -3.42 7.26
CA VAL A 40 8.25 -4.68 6.56
C VAL A 40 7.35 -4.99 5.36
N PRO A 41 6.01 -4.94 5.44
CA PRO A 41 5.16 -5.27 4.28
C PRO A 41 5.28 -4.26 3.12
N LEU A 42 5.68 -3.02 3.37
CA LEU A 42 6.04 -2.11 2.27
C LEU A 42 7.39 -2.50 1.68
N SER A 43 8.39 -2.82 2.50
CA SER A 43 9.69 -3.27 2.01
C SER A 43 9.57 -4.50 1.12
N ASP A 44 8.79 -5.50 1.54
CA ASP A 44 8.54 -6.74 0.78
C ASP A 44 7.87 -6.45 -0.57
N ALA A 45 6.81 -5.64 -0.57
CA ALA A 45 6.13 -5.26 -1.81
C ALA A 45 7.01 -4.42 -2.76
N LEU A 46 7.93 -3.60 -2.21
CA LEU A 46 8.92 -2.86 -2.99
C LEU A 46 9.99 -3.77 -3.59
N ASP A 47 10.42 -4.78 -2.86
CA ASP A 47 11.35 -5.79 -3.36
C ASP A 47 10.73 -6.56 -4.53
N GLY A 48 9.46 -7.00 -4.39
CA GLY A 48 8.72 -7.63 -5.47
C GLY A 48 8.54 -6.72 -6.70
N LEU A 49 8.29 -5.42 -6.49
CA LEU A 49 8.24 -4.43 -7.58
C LEU A 49 9.60 -4.31 -8.28
N ASN A 50 10.69 -4.14 -7.53
CA ASN A 50 12.04 -4.06 -8.09
C ASN A 50 12.40 -5.35 -8.84
N GLY A 51 12.04 -6.51 -8.29
CA GLY A 51 12.19 -7.80 -8.93
C GLY A 51 11.52 -7.85 -10.29
N ALA A 52 10.31 -7.31 -10.45
CA ALA A 52 9.62 -7.27 -11.74
C ALA A 52 10.11 -6.18 -12.70
N LEU A 53 10.70 -5.09 -12.20
CA LEU A 53 11.32 -4.05 -13.02
C LEU A 53 12.63 -4.51 -13.66
N TYR A 54 13.41 -5.30 -12.92
CA TYR A 54 14.76 -5.71 -13.34
C TYR A 54 14.86 -7.18 -13.78
N SER A 55 13.86 -8.04 -13.49
CA SER A 55 13.81 -9.39 -14.04
C SER A 55 13.35 -9.36 -15.50
N GLU A 56 14.19 -9.87 -16.39
CA GLU A 56 13.82 -10.19 -17.77
C GLU A 56 12.82 -11.37 -17.85
N SER A 57 12.72 -12.17 -16.78
CA SER A 57 12.00 -13.45 -16.73
C SER A 57 10.48 -13.37 -16.49
N GLY A 58 9.87 -12.18 -16.49
CA GLY A 58 8.42 -12.05 -16.33
C GLY A 58 7.91 -12.48 -14.94
N HIS A 59 8.54 -11.98 -13.87
CA HIS A 59 8.02 -12.17 -12.51
C HIS A 59 6.59 -11.61 -12.42
N SER A 60 5.64 -12.44 -11.97
CA SER A 60 4.25 -12.04 -11.76
C SER A 60 4.14 -11.12 -10.56
N TRP A 61 4.37 -9.83 -10.77
CA TRP A 61 4.19 -8.81 -9.75
C TRP A 61 2.71 -8.48 -9.57
N GLN A 62 2.29 -8.38 -8.31
CA GLN A 62 0.93 -8.03 -7.92
C GLN A 62 0.93 -6.64 -7.30
N GLY A 63 0.50 -5.64 -8.06
CA GLY A 63 0.46 -4.27 -7.57
C GLY A 63 -0.54 -4.05 -6.44
N GLU A 64 -1.52 -4.95 -6.27
CA GLU A 64 -2.47 -4.88 -5.15
C GLU A 64 -1.78 -5.02 -3.78
N ASP A 65 -0.76 -5.88 -3.66
CA ASP A 65 -0.01 -6.07 -2.40
C ASP A 65 0.70 -4.77 -1.99
N LEU A 66 1.33 -4.09 -2.95
CA LEU A 66 1.94 -2.78 -2.72
C LEU A 66 0.89 -1.74 -2.33
N TRP A 67 -0.25 -1.70 -3.02
CA TRP A 67 -1.32 -0.76 -2.68
C TRP A 67 -1.88 -1.00 -1.27
N ARG A 68 -2.01 -2.27 -0.87
CA ARG A 68 -2.47 -2.65 0.47
C ARG A 68 -1.46 -2.23 1.52
N ALA A 69 -0.16 -2.43 1.30
CA ALA A 69 0.90 -1.95 2.18
C ALA A 69 0.84 -0.42 2.34
N ILE A 70 0.71 0.32 1.23
CA ILE A 70 0.67 1.79 1.26
C ILE A 70 -0.59 2.32 1.97
N ARG A 71 -1.72 1.62 1.89
CA ARG A 71 -2.92 1.97 2.67
C ARG A 71 -2.80 1.63 4.15
N ALA A 72 -2.01 0.62 4.49
CA ALA A 72 -1.76 0.21 5.87
C ALA A 72 -0.68 1.06 6.57
N LEU A 73 0.02 1.93 5.84
CA LEU A 73 0.97 2.86 6.43
C LEU A 73 0.28 3.78 7.45
N PRO A 74 0.84 3.91 8.66
CA PRO A 74 0.32 4.87 9.63
C PRO A 74 0.55 6.27 9.07
N THR A 75 -0.54 6.95 8.69
CA THR A 75 -0.49 8.38 8.39
C THR A 75 -0.30 9.10 9.72
N THR A 76 0.74 9.91 9.86
CA THR A 76 1.07 10.68 11.08
C THR A 76 -0.10 11.54 11.58
N GLU A 77 -1.09 11.81 10.73
CA GLU A 77 -2.33 12.47 11.10
C GLU A 77 -3.50 11.49 10.98
N GLN A 78 -4.13 11.20 12.12
CA GLN A 78 -5.46 10.62 12.29
C GLN A 78 -5.55 9.08 12.30
N ALA A 79 -5.55 8.55 13.54
CA ALA A 79 -6.61 7.76 14.18
C ALA A 79 -7.32 6.65 13.35
N PRO A 80 -7.59 5.48 13.97
CA PRO A 80 -8.10 4.29 13.29
C PRO A 80 -9.34 4.62 12.45
N ALA A 81 -9.23 4.46 11.14
CA ALA A 81 -10.40 4.40 10.27
C ALA A 81 -11.27 3.25 10.80
N GLY A 82 -12.46 3.64 11.24
CA GLY A 82 -13.36 2.81 12.02
C GLY A 82 -13.58 1.42 11.43
N ALA A 83 -13.68 0.48 12.37
CA ALA A 83 -14.74 -0.51 12.41
C ALA A 83 -15.01 -1.28 11.10
N VAL A 84 -14.52 -2.51 11.11
CA VAL A 84 -15.34 -3.66 10.71
C VAL A 84 -16.66 -3.66 11.51
N ASP A 85 -17.60 -2.79 11.17
CA ASP A 85 -19.00 -2.92 11.59
C ASP A 85 -19.77 -3.61 10.47
N ASN A 86 -19.76 -4.94 10.50
CA ASN A 86 -20.85 -5.73 9.92
C ASN A 86 -20.89 -7.13 10.54
N GLY A 87 -21.29 -7.19 11.80
CA GLY A 87 -21.48 -8.44 12.53
C GLY A 87 -22.17 -8.17 13.85
N GLY A 88 -23.42 -7.70 13.77
CA GLY A 88 -24.21 -7.18 14.88
C GLY A 88 -24.14 -8.02 16.16
N LEU A 89 -23.82 -7.34 17.26
CA LEU A 89 -24.10 -7.85 18.58
C LEU A 89 -25.61 -7.66 18.86
N PRO A 90 -26.39 -8.73 19.07
CA PRO A 90 -27.80 -8.59 19.37
C PRO A 90 -27.99 -7.92 20.75
N PRO A 91 -29.01 -7.05 20.91
CA PRO A 91 -29.28 -6.41 22.20
C PRO A 91 -29.74 -7.46 23.21
N LEU A 92 -28.92 -7.71 24.23
CA LEU A 92 -29.32 -8.47 25.40
C LEU A 92 -30.14 -7.53 26.31
N TYR A 93 -31.46 -7.60 26.20
CA TYR A 93 -32.40 -7.90 27.29
C TYR A 93 -33.82 -7.36 27.01
N PRO A 94 -34.86 -8.19 27.20
CA PRO A 94 -36.24 -7.73 27.31
C PRO A 94 -36.56 -7.24 28.73
N ARG A 95 -37.48 -6.28 28.86
CA ARG A 95 -38.27 -6.03 30.08
C ARG A 95 -39.74 -6.04 29.75
#